data_AF-A0A377IZF0-F1
#
_entry.id   AF-A0A377IZF0-F1
#
_cell.length_a   1.000
_cell.length_b   1.000
_cell.length_c   1.000
_cell.angle_alpha   90.00
_cell.angle_beta   90.00
_cell.angle_gamma   90.00
#
_symmetry.space_group_name_H-M   'P 1'
#
loop_
_entity.id
_entity.type
_entity.pdbx_description
1 polymer ?
#
loop_
_entity_poly.entity_id
_entity_poly.type
_entity_poly.pdbx_seq_one_letter_code
_entity_poly.pdbx_strand_id
1 'polypeptide(L)'
;MLPTKTNSFDIVAVKSMTIQDLKAELAKTLSITAEYLMYIAAIWRELESRGEDLSELRHGVMTYIPLIATNQLDARLVVNYAGQKTLLSSMAKLPLREQQKLAEKGTLDVVILGDDNQQLIKEVKISDLTAAQVYQTIGDGKIKTPEQQYQILLVRNKVRSKSKPKKTYRLTQNLKIDGKNLVIAGKHAVSIEILKKYLEDNNEL
;
A
#
# COMPACT_ATOMS: atom_id res chain seq x y z
N MET A 1 -7.43 -25.57 -21.40
CA MET A 1 -6.09 -26.18 -21.29
C MET A 1 -5.11 -25.07 -20.98
N LEU A 2 -4.44 -25.10 -19.83
CA LEU A 2 -3.33 -24.19 -19.55
C LEU A 2 -2.13 -24.63 -20.40
N PRO A 3 -1.29 -23.71 -20.89
CA PRO A 3 -0.18 -24.07 -21.76
C PRO A 3 0.78 -25.04 -21.05
N THR A 4 0.89 -26.26 -21.59
CA THR A 4 1.74 -27.36 -21.09
C THR A 4 3.15 -27.35 -21.66
N LYS A 5 3.53 -26.32 -22.41
CA LYS A 5 4.89 -26.16 -22.92
C LYS A 5 5.62 -25.16 -22.05
N THR A 6 6.58 -25.65 -21.28
CA THR A 6 7.72 -24.84 -20.84
C THR A 6 8.39 -24.34 -22.12
N ASN A 7 8.00 -23.16 -22.57
CA ASN A 7 8.57 -22.56 -23.77
C ASN A 7 10.07 -22.43 -23.52
N SER A 8 10.87 -23.08 -24.36
CA SER A 8 12.18 -22.57 -24.71
C SER A 8 11.97 -21.11 -25.12
N PHE A 9 12.17 -20.19 -24.18
CA PHE A 9 12.02 -18.76 -24.43
C PHE A 9 13.08 -18.41 -25.46
N ASP A 10 12.65 -18.18 -26.69
CA ASP A 10 13.55 -17.74 -27.74
C ASP A 10 13.86 -16.26 -27.49
N ILE A 11 14.87 -16.02 -26.65
CA ILE A 11 15.35 -14.69 -26.24
C ILE A 11 15.68 -13.84 -27.48
N VAL A 12 15.99 -14.48 -28.61
CA VAL A 12 16.25 -13.83 -29.91
C VAL A 12 14.98 -13.15 -30.45
N ALA A 13 13.81 -13.77 -30.31
CA ALA A 13 12.54 -13.18 -30.75
C ALA A 13 12.21 -11.91 -29.94
N VAL A 14 12.41 -11.92 -28.62
CA VAL A 14 12.16 -10.77 -27.73
C VAL A 14 13.02 -9.57 -28.11
N LYS A 15 14.30 -9.78 -28.48
CA LYS A 15 15.21 -8.68 -28.86
C LYS A 15 14.83 -7.95 -30.14
N SER A 16 14.02 -8.58 -31.00
CA SER A 16 13.60 -8.00 -32.29
C SER A 16 12.24 -7.31 -32.24
N MET A 17 11.50 -7.43 -31.13
CA MET A 17 10.19 -6.80 -30.95
C MET A 17 10.31 -5.28 -30.73
N THR A 18 9.31 -4.52 -31.17
CA THR A 18 9.21 -3.10 -30.83
C THR A 18 8.83 -2.92 -29.35
N ILE A 19 9.04 -1.73 -28.79
CA ILE A 19 8.61 -1.41 -27.42
C ILE A 19 7.09 -1.63 -27.23
N GLN A 20 6.29 -1.35 -28.26
CA GLN A 20 4.85 -1.54 -28.21
C GLN A 20 4.49 -3.03 -28.16
N ASP A 21 5.13 -3.85 -28.99
CA ASP A 21 4.93 -5.30 -29.00
C ASP A 21 5.39 -5.93 -27.68
N LEU A 22 6.52 -5.49 -27.14
CA LEU A 22 7.01 -5.93 -25.83
C LEU A 22 6.01 -5.61 -24.71
N LYS A 23 5.41 -4.40 -24.72
CA LYS A 23 4.37 -4.03 -23.75
C LYS A 23 3.12 -4.88 -23.91
N ALA A 24 2.71 -5.18 -25.15
CA ALA A 24 1.55 -6.01 -25.42
C ALA A 24 1.78 -7.47 -24.97
N GLU A 25 2.94 -8.06 -25.29
CA GLU A 25 3.28 -9.42 -24.87
C GLU A 25 3.46 -9.49 -23.35
N LEU A 26 4.02 -8.45 -22.72
CA LEU A 26 4.06 -8.35 -21.26
C LEU A 26 2.64 -8.32 -20.67
N ALA A 27 1.73 -7.49 -21.19
CA ALA A 27 0.34 -7.45 -20.70
C ALA A 27 -0.39 -8.81 -20.85
N LYS A 28 -0.13 -9.50 -21.97
CA LYS A 28 -0.65 -10.85 -22.21
C LYS A 28 -0.11 -11.88 -21.21
N THR A 29 1.20 -11.86 -20.94
CA THR A 29 1.80 -12.78 -19.95
C THR A 29 1.30 -12.50 -18.53
N LEU A 30 1.01 -11.25 -18.16
CA LEU A 30 0.37 -10.92 -16.89
C LEU A 30 -1.06 -11.49 -16.80
N SER A 31 -1.80 -11.48 -17.91
CA SER A 31 -3.14 -12.10 -17.97
C SER A 31 -3.08 -13.61 -17.77
N ILE A 32 -2.12 -14.27 -18.45
CA ILE A 32 -1.85 -15.71 -18.25
C ILE A 32 -1.45 -15.98 -16.79
N THR A 33 -0.64 -15.12 -16.18
CA THR A 33 -0.26 -15.25 -14.77
C THR A 33 -1.49 -15.22 -13.85
N ALA A 34 -2.47 -14.35 -14.12
CA ALA A 34 -3.71 -14.33 -13.35
C ALA A 34 -4.51 -15.64 -13.49
N GLU A 35 -4.58 -16.21 -14.71
CA GLU A 35 -5.20 -17.52 -14.95
C GLU A 35 -4.49 -18.64 -14.16
N TYR A 36 -3.15 -18.63 -14.12
CA TYR A 36 -2.40 -19.58 -13.29
C TYR A 36 -2.64 -19.39 -11.80
N LEU A 37 -2.77 -18.16 -11.30
CA LEU A 37 -3.16 -17.92 -9.90
C LEU A 37 -4.55 -18.49 -9.60
N MET A 38 -5.52 -18.36 -10.52
CA MET A 38 -6.83 -19.00 -10.38
C MET A 38 -6.73 -20.53 -10.37
N TYR A 39 -5.87 -21.11 -11.20
CA TYR A 39 -5.62 -22.55 -11.18
C TYR A 39 -4.99 -23.03 -9.88
N ILE A 40 -3.98 -22.30 -9.38
CA ILE A 40 -3.37 -22.55 -8.07
C ILE A 40 -4.43 -22.44 -6.96
N ALA A 41 -5.32 -21.45 -7.04
CA ALA A 41 -6.42 -21.30 -6.09
C ALA A 41 -7.43 -22.46 -6.13
N ALA A 42 -7.69 -23.04 -7.30
CA ALA A 42 -8.51 -24.23 -7.42
C ALA A 42 -7.84 -25.44 -6.76
N ILE A 43 -6.54 -25.63 -6.96
CA ILE A 43 -5.75 -26.68 -6.29
C ILE A 43 -5.75 -26.46 -4.77
N TRP A 44 -5.49 -25.22 -4.33
CA TRP A 44 -5.50 -24.84 -2.91
C TRP A 44 -6.81 -25.22 -2.24
N ARG A 45 -7.95 -24.89 -2.87
CA ARG A 45 -9.28 -25.22 -2.36
C ARG A 45 -9.48 -26.72 -2.22
N GLU A 46 -8.98 -27.50 -3.17
CA GLU A 46 -9.08 -28.96 -3.16
C GLU A 46 -8.15 -29.60 -2.10
N LEU A 47 -6.98 -29.04 -1.86
CA LEU A 47 -6.09 -29.49 -0.78
C LEU A 47 -6.70 -29.19 0.59
N GLU A 48 -7.22 -27.97 0.80
CA GLU A 48 -7.92 -27.60 2.04
C GLU A 48 -9.17 -28.48 2.27
N SER A 49 -9.94 -28.79 1.22
CA SER A 49 -11.13 -29.65 1.34
C SER A 49 -10.79 -31.09 1.72
N ARG A 50 -9.57 -31.56 1.38
CA ARG A 50 -9.02 -32.86 1.77
C ARG A 50 -8.38 -32.86 3.16
N GLY A 51 -8.35 -31.72 3.85
CA GLY A 51 -7.84 -31.60 5.22
C GLY A 51 -6.33 -31.35 5.30
N GLU A 52 -5.67 -30.99 4.20
CA GLU A 52 -4.25 -30.62 4.22
C GLU A 52 -4.05 -29.25 4.87
N ASP A 53 -3.01 -29.14 5.70
CA ASP A 53 -2.59 -27.84 6.26
C ASP A 53 -1.60 -27.14 5.33
N LEU A 54 -2.01 -25.97 4.84
CA LEU A 54 -1.23 -25.16 3.90
C LEU A 54 -0.66 -23.89 4.56
N SER A 55 -0.67 -23.80 5.89
CA SER A 55 -0.27 -22.59 6.62
C SER A 55 1.16 -22.13 6.29
N GLU A 56 2.10 -23.07 6.14
CA GLU A 56 3.49 -22.80 5.76
C GLU A 56 3.63 -22.15 4.37
N LEU A 57 2.66 -22.35 3.49
CA LEU A 57 2.68 -21.78 2.13
C LEU A 57 2.16 -20.33 2.10
N ARG A 58 1.62 -19.77 3.19
CA ARG A 58 0.93 -18.47 3.20
C ARG A 58 1.86 -17.25 3.23
N HIS A 59 2.89 -17.22 2.40
CA HIS A 59 3.83 -16.10 2.28
C HIS A 59 3.88 -15.49 0.87
N GLY A 60 4.23 -14.20 0.79
CA GLY A 60 4.36 -13.49 -0.49
C GLY A 60 3.04 -13.40 -1.25
N VAL A 61 3.02 -13.83 -2.51
CA VAL A 61 1.79 -13.87 -3.34
C VAL A 61 0.82 -14.95 -2.87
N MET A 62 1.34 -16.05 -2.31
CA MET A 62 0.52 -17.18 -1.87
C MET A 62 -0.43 -16.81 -0.72
N THR A 63 -0.13 -15.76 0.05
CA THR A 63 -1.02 -15.20 1.07
C THR A 63 -2.40 -14.80 0.51
N TYR A 64 -2.50 -14.49 -0.80
CA TYR A 64 -3.76 -14.08 -1.44
C TYR A 64 -4.52 -15.23 -2.11
N ILE A 65 -3.89 -16.38 -2.30
CA ILE A 65 -4.50 -17.56 -2.96
C ILE A 65 -5.81 -18.01 -2.28
N PRO A 66 -5.90 -18.11 -0.95
CA PRO A 66 -7.16 -18.46 -0.27
C PRO A 66 -8.31 -17.48 -0.60
N LEU A 67 -8.01 -16.20 -0.77
CA LEU A 67 -9.01 -15.18 -1.12
C LEU A 67 -9.49 -15.33 -2.56
N ILE A 68 -8.59 -15.70 -3.48
CA ILE A 68 -8.95 -16.03 -4.86
C ILE A 68 -9.81 -17.31 -4.88
N ALA A 69 -9.42 -18.34 -4.11
CA ALA A 69 -10.11 -19.64 -4.05
C ALA A 69 -11.56 -19.51 -3.57
N THR A 70 -11.81 -18.55 -2.68
CA THR A 70 -13.14 -18.24 -2.13
C THR A 70 -13.87 -17.12 -2.89
N ASN A 71 -13.34 -16.69 -4.05
CA ASN A 71 -13.90 -15.65 -4.90
C ASN A 71 -14.05 -14.28 -4.19
N GLN A 72 -13.24 -14.03 -3.17
CA GLN A 72 -13.19 -12.77 -2.43
C GLN A 72 -12.24 -11.75 -3.08
N LEU A 73 -11.27 -12.21 -3.88
CA LEU A 73 -10.28 -11.35 -4.53
C LEU A 73 -10.06 -11.76 -5.99
N ASP A 74 -10.16 -10.80 -6.91
CA ASP A 74 -9.83 -11.01 -8.32
C ASP A 74 -8.31 -11.20 -8.50
N ALA A 75 -7.91 -12.29 -9.16
CA ALA A 75 -6.51 -12.64 -9.37
C ALA A 75 -5.72 -11.57 -10.14
N ARG A 76 -6.36 -10.83 -11.05
CA ARG A 76 -5.71 -9.75 -11.82
C ARG A 76 -5.25 -8.61 -10.90
N LEU A 77 -6.00 -8.33 -9.84
CA LEU A 77 -5.59 -7.32 -8.85
C LEU A 77 -4.33 -7.75 -8.09
N VAL A 78 -4.21 -9.05 -7.78
CA VAL A 78 -3.01 -9.58 -7.12
C VAL A 78 -1.80 -9.46 -8.05
N VAL A 79 -1.93 -9.80 -9.33
CA VAL A 79 -0.84 -9.64 -10.31
C VAL A 79 -0.42 -8.18 -10.44
N ASN A 80 -1.38 -7.25 -10.55
CA ASN A 80 -1.10 -5.85 -10.79
C ASN A 80 -0.56 -5.10 -9.56
N TYR A 81 -0.95 -5.52 -8.36
CA TYR A 81 -0.70 -4.76 -7.12
C TYR A 81 -0.06 -5.59 -6.00
N ALA A 82 0.60 -6.70 -6.34
CA ALA A 82 1.38 -7.48 -5.39
C ALA A 82 2.35 -6.58 -4.59
N GLY A 83 2.37 -6.75 -3.27
CA GLY A 83 3.15 -5.92 -2.34
C GLY A 83 2.38 -4.73 -1.76
N GLN A 84 1.29 -4.27 -2.39
CA GLN A 84 0.43 -3.22 -1.85
C GLN A 84 -0.64 -3.79 -0.90
N LYS A 85 -0.20 -4.32 0.25
CA LYS A 85 -1.07 -5.06 1.21
C LYS A 85 -2.33 -4.29 1.60
N THR A 86 -2.22 -3.00 1.90
CA THR A 86 -3.36 -2.15 2.29
C THR A 86 -4.38 -2.01 1.17
N LEU A 87 -3.91 -1.87 -0.07
CA LEU A 87 -4.76 -1.75 -1.25
C LEU A 87 -5.51 -3.07 -1.49
N LEU A 88 -4.78 -4.19 -1.56
CA LEU A 88 -5.37 -5.51 -1.77
C LEU A 88 -6.36 -5.90 -0.67
N SER A 89 -6.04 -5.60 0.59
CA SER A 89 -6.97 -5.83 1.72
C SER A 89 -8.24 -5.00 1.61
N SER A 90 -8.15 -3.78 1.08
CA SER A 90 -9.32 -2.92 0.87
C SER A 90 -10.14 -3.38 -0.33
N MET A 91 -9.49 -3.80 -1.41
CA MET A 91 -10.15 -4.34 -2.62
C MET A 91 -10.85 -5.67 -2.36
N ALA A 92 -10.28 -6.55 -1.53
CA ALA A 92 -10.90 -7.83 -1.17
C ALA A 92 -12.27 -7.67 -0.46
N LYS A 93 -12.57 -6.47 0.05
CA LYS A 93 -13.87 -6.15 0.68
C LYS A 93 -14.91 -5.66 -0.34
N LEU A 94 -14.51 -5.35 -1.56
CA LEU A 94 -15.40 -4.88 -2.62
C LEU A 94 -16.15 -6.05 -3.25
N PRO A 95 -17.36 -5.85 -3.78
CA PRO A 95 -18.01 -6.81 -4.67
C PRO A 95 -17.09 -7.16 -5.83
N LEU A 96 -17.04 -8.43 -6.22
CA LEU A 96 -16.16 -8.91 -7.28
C LEU A 96 -16.32 -8.12 -8.58
N ARG A 97 -17.55 -7.73 -8.94
CA ARG A 97 -17.81 -6.90 -10.13
C ARG A 97 -17.10 -5.54 -10.08
N GLU A 98 -17.00 -4.91 -8.92
CA GLU A 98 -16.26 -3.66 -8.75
C GLU A 98 -14.74 -3.90 -8.81
N GLN A 99 -14.27 -5.01 -8.26
CA GLN A 99 -12.86 -5.42 -8.39
C GLN A 99 -12.47 -5.61 -9.87
N GLN A 100 -13.32 -6.25 -10.66
CA GLN A 100 -13.12 -6.46 -12.09
C GLN A 100 -13.02 -5.13 -12.86
N LYS A 101 -13.94 -4.19 -12.58
CA LYS A 101 -13.89 -2.84 -13.15
C LYS A 101 -12.59 -2.11 -12.80
N LEU A 102 -12.11 -2.25 -11.56
CA LEU A 102 -10.85 -1.64 -11.13
C LEU A 102 -9.65 -2.26 -11.84
N ALA A 103 -9.64 -3.57 -12.03
CA ALA A 103 -8.60 -4.27 -12.77
C ALA A 103 -8.53 -3.82 -14.24
N GLU A 104 -9.68 -3.48 -14.83
CA GLU A 104 -9.78 -2.99 -16.22
C GLU A 104 -9.44 -1.52 -16.36
N LYS A 105 -9.99 -0.65 -15.50
CA LYS A 105 -9.80 0.81 -15.58
C LYS A 105 -8.39 1.22 -15.13
N GLY A 106 -7.87 0.59 -14.07
CA GLY A 106 -6.54 0.88 -13.52
C GLY A 106 -6.39 2.25 -12.83
N THR A 107 -7.47 3.05 -12.78
CA THR A 107 -7.50 4.39 -12.17
C THR A 107 -8.70 4.54 -11.23
N LEU A 108 -8.60 5.49 -10.30
CA LEU A 108 -9.65 5.89 -9.38
C LEU A 108 -9.73 7.41 -9.26
N ASP A 109 -10.93 7.92 -9.09
CA ASP A 109 -11.15 9.34 -8.80
C ASP A 109 -10.86 9.61 -7.32
N VAL A 110 -9.89 10.49 -7.09
CA VAL A 110 -9.42 10.88 -5.76
C VAL A 110 -9.70 12.34 -5.55
N VAL A 111 -10.43 12.65 -4.48
CA VAL A 111 -10.60 14.02 -4.04
C VAL A 111 -9.34 14.51 -3.33
N ILE A 112 -8.90 15.71 -3.66
CA ILE A 112 -7.90 16.46 -2.91
C ILE A 112 -8.50 17.80 -2.50
N LEU A 113 -7.97 18.37 -1.42
CA LEU A 113 -8.30 19.73 -1.01
C LEU A 113 -7.29 20.68 -1.66
N GLY A 114 -7.80 21.62 -2.46
CA GLY A 114 -7.03 22.78 -2.91
C GLY A 114 -6.94 23.85 -1.82
N ASP A 115 -6.49 25.03 -2.22
CA ASP A 115 -6.50 26.21 -1.35
C ASP A 115 -7.94 26.50 -0.88
N ASP A 116 -8.08 27.00 0.36
CA ASP A 116 -9.37 27.27 1.02
C ASP A 116 -10.35 26.07 1.14
N ASN A 117 -9.84 24.83 1.17
CA ASN A 117 -10.64 23.60 1.20
C ASN A 117 -11.54 23.39 -0.02
N GLN A 118 -11.18 23.97 -1.17
CA GLN A 118 -11.88 23.69 -2.42
C GLN A 118 -11.75 22.20 -2.78
N GLN A 119 -12.87 21.58 -3.18
CA GLN A 119 -12.87 20.20 -3.67
C GLN A 119 -12.28 20.14 -5.08
N LEU A 120 -11.21 19.36 -5.25
CA LEU A 120 -10.63 19.05 -6.56
C LEU A 120 -10.65 17.54 -6.77
N ILE A 121 -11.14 17.08 -7.91
CA ILE A 121 -11.17 15.65 -8.28
C ILE A 121 -10.03 15.38 -9.25
N LYS A 122 -9.20 14.37 -8.96
CA LYS A 122 -8.15 13.91 -9.85
C LYS A 122 -8.32 12.43 -10.13
N GLU A 123 -8.19 12.05 -11.39
CA GLU A 123 -8.03 10.65 -11.76
C GLU A 123 -6.59 10.22 -11.46
N VAL A 124 -6.44 9.22 -10.60
CA VAL A 124 -5.13 8.73 -10.12
C VAL A 124 -5.01 7.26 -10.46
N LYS A 125 -3.83 6.84 -10.94
CA LYS A 125 -3.53 5.42 -11.13
C LYS A 125 -3.59 4.70 -9.79
N ILE A 126 -4.23 3.54 -9.79
CA ILE A 126 -4.40 2.74 -8.58
C ILE A 126 -3.03 2.38 -7.96
N SER A 127 -2.01 2.13 -8.80
CA SER A 127 -0.63 1.83 -8.38
C SER A 127 0.02 2.94 -7.56
N ASP A 128 -0.44 4.18 -7.73
CA ASP A 128 0.18 5.39 -7.19
C ASP A 128 -0.56 5.88 -5.93
N LEU A 129 -1.61 5.17 -5.51
CA LEU A 129 -2.39 5.51 -4.33
C LEU A 129 -1.56 5.30 -3.06
N THR A 130 -1.50 6.35 -2.23
CA THR A 130 -1.01 6.21 -0.86
C THR A 130 -2.03 5.44 -0.01
N ALA A 131 -1.58 4.80 1.08
CA ALA A 131 -2.48 4.12 2.02
C ALA A 131 -3.61 5.05 2.55
N ALA A 132 -3.31 6.33 2.75
CA ALA A 132 -4.30 7.33 3.13
C ALA A 132 -5.38 7.54 2.05
N GLN A 133 -4.97 7.60 0.78
CA GLN A 133 -5.90 7.72 -0.34
C GLN A 133 -6.69 6.43 -0.53
N VAL A 134 -6.10 5.24 -0.31
CA VAL A 134 -6.84 3.96 -0.32
C VAL A 134 -8.00 4.00 0.67
N TYR A 135 -7.76 4.37 1.93
CA TYR A 135 -8.83 4.46 2.93
C TYR A 135 -9.85 5.56 2.63
N GLN A 136 -9.44 6.62 1.94
CA GLN A 136 -10.33 7.67 1.48
C GLN A 136 -11.24 7.15 0.36
N THR A 137 -10.71 6.47 -0.65
CA THR A 137 -11.44 6.08 -1.87
C THR A 137 -12.15 4.74 -1.74
N ILE A 138 -11.64 3.82 -0.93
CA ILE A 138 -12.19 2.47 -0.75
C ILE A 138 -12.51 2.27 0.73
N GLY A 139 -13.72 1.82 1.04
CA GLY A 139 -14.09 1.44 2.40
C GLY A 139 -15.55 1.04 2.51
N ASP A 140 -15.91 0.40 3.61
CA ASP A 140 -17.29 -0.07 3.87
C ASP A 140 -17.83 -0.96 2.74
N GLY A 141 -16.95 -1.75 2.13
CA GLY A 141 -17.27 -2.64 1.01
C GLY A 141 -17.63 -1.93 -0.30
N LYS A 142 -17.32 -0.64 -0.46
CA LYS A 142 -17.61 0.13 -1.68
C LYS A 142 -16.50 1.11 -2.05
N ILE A 143 -16.56 1.58 -3.29
CA ILE A 143 -15.80 2.75 -3.73
C ILE A 143 -16.59 3.99 -3.29
N LYS A 144 -15.95 4.89 -2.55
CA LYS A 144 -16.58 6.09 -1.99
C LYS A 144 -16.74 7.17 -3.05
N THR A 145 -17.90 7.82 -3.06
CA THR A 145 -18.19 8.93 -3.98
C THR A 145 -17.30 10.14 -3.67
N PRO A 146 -17.08 11.06 -4.62
CA PRO A 146 -16.32 12.28 -4.38
C PRO A 146 -16.79 13.05 -3.14
N GLU A 147 -18.09 13.14 -2.90
CA GLU A 147 -18.67 13.83 -1.75
C GLU A 147 -18.30 13.13 -0.44
N GLN A 148 -18.36 11.80 -0.40
CA GLN A 148 -17.95 11.02 0.78
C GLN A 148 -16.45 11.20 1.08
N GLN A 149 -15.62 11.19 0.04
CA GLN A 149 -14.18 11.43 0.17
C GLN A 149 -13.89 12.85 0.70
N TYR A 150 -14.60 13.85 0.18
CA TYR A 150 -14.48 15.24 0.62
C TYR A 150 -14.82 15.41 2.10
N GLN A 151 -15.91 14.80 2.58
CA GLN A 151 -16.28 14.84 3.99
C GLN A 151 -15.20 14.20 4.89
N ILE A 152 -14.60 13.09 4.48
CA ILE A 152 -13.49 12.46 5.20
C ILE A 152 -12.31 13.43 5.33
N LEU A 153 -11.98 14.15 4.25
CA LEU A 153 -10.88 15.12 4.24
C LEU A 153 -11.16 16.32 5.14
N LEU A 154 -12.39 16.87 5.12
CA LEU A 154 -12.78 17.97 6.00
C LEU A 154 -12.68 17.61 7.49
N VAL A 155 -13.16 16.42 7.87
CA VAL A 155 -13.05 15.93 9.25
C VAL A 155 -11.58 15.77 9.64
N ARG A 156 -10.77 15.17 8.78
CA ARG A 156 -9.34 14.95 9.03
C ARG A 156 -8.57 16.27 9.19
N ASN A 157 -8.86 17.28 8.38
CA ASN A 157 -8.25 18.61 8.50
C ASN A 157 -8.67 19.32 9.78
N LYS A 158 -9.95 19.26 10.16
CA LYS A 158 -10.44 19.81 11.45
C LYS A 158 -9.77 19.14 12.66
N VAL A 159 -9.55 17.82 12.61
CA VAL A 159 -8.85 17.10 13.68
C VAL A 159 -7.37 17.49 13.74
N ARG A 160 -6.71 17.65 12.58
CA ARG A 160 -5.32 18.10 12.52
C ARG A 160 -5.13 19.53 13.01
N SER A 161 -6.02 20.46 12.65
CA SER A 161 -5.95 21.86 13.12
C SER A 161 -6.22 21.99 14.62
N LYS A 162 -7.03 21.09 15.19
CA LYS A 162 -7.26 21.01 16.64
C LYS A 162 -6.16 20.27 17.40
N SER A 163 -5.36 19.44 16.74
CA SER A 163 -4.25 18.77 17.41
C SER A 163 -3.13 19.77 17.64
N LYS A 164 -2.90 20.17 18.90
CA LYS A 164 -1.66 20.86 19.29
C LYS A 164 -0.46 20.05 18.75
N PRO A 165 0.59 20.69 18.21
CA PRO A 165 1.77 19.96 17.76
C PRO A 165 2.26 19.10 18.91
N LYS A 166 2.24 17.77 18.73
CA LYS A 166 2.87 16.86 19.69
C LYS A 166 4.39 17.08 19.59
N LYS A 167 4.91 18.03 20.36
CA LYS A 167 6.29 17.98 20.87
C LYS A 167 6.36 16.89 21.94
N THR A 168 6.04 15.65 21.59
CA THR A 168 6.44 14.52 22.42
C THR A 168 7.89 14.25 22.10
N TYR A 169 8.77 15.00 22.76
CA TYR A 169 10.15 14.56 22.91
C TYR A 169 10.09 13.16 23.53
N ARG A 170 10.72 12.19 22.88
CA ARG A 170 10.82 10.85 23.45
C ARG A 170 11.77 10.95 24.64
N LEU A 171 11.26 10.76 25.85
CA LEU A 171 12.09 10.66 27.04
C LEU A 171 13.15 9.58 26.79
N THR A 172 14.41 9.94 26.93
CA THR A 172 15.55 9.03 26.79
C THR A 172 16.37 9.09 28.06
N GLN A 173 16.68 7.93 28.62
CA GLN A 173 17.61 7.80 29.74
C GLN A 173 19.06 7.71 29.26
N ASN A 174 19.28 7.64 27.94
CA ASN A 174 20.61 7.56 27.37
C ASN A 174 21.22 8.96 27.23
N LEU A 175 21.63 9.51 28.36
CA LEU A 175 22.35 10.77 28.50
C LEU A 175 23.78 10.44 28.97
N LYS A 176 24.79 10.94 28.25
CA LYS A 176 26.20 10.81 28.65
C LYS A 176 26.89 12.15 28.56
N ILE A 177 27.81 12.43 29.48
CA ILE A 177 28.68 13.59 29.38
C ILE A 177 29.93 13.17 28.62
N ASP A 178 30.25 13.89 27.55
CA ASP A 178 31.48 13.73 26.78
C ASP A 178 32.16 15.10 26.65
N GLY A 179 33.23 15.29 27.43
CA GLY A 179 33.92 16.56 27.56
C GLY A 179 32.99 17.71 27.97
N LYS A 180 32.83 18.70 27.08
CA LYS A 180 31.98 19.88 27.30
C LYS A 180 30.53 19.71 26.85
N ASN A 181 30.16 18.52 26.36
CA ASN A 181 28.86 18.26 25.78
C ASN A 181 28.07 17.21 26.57
N LEU A 182 26.76 17.43 26.67
CA LEU A 182 25.77 16.42 27.02
C LEU A 182 25.30 15.73 25.74
N VAL A 183 25.58 14.43 25.62
CA VAL A 183 25.20 13.60 24.48
C VAL A 183 23.88 12.87 24.77
N ILE A 184 22.90 13.07 23.90
CA ILE A 184 21.54 12.57 23.98
C ILE A 184 21.35 11.47 22.92
N ALA A 185 20.99 10.27 23.39
CA ALA A 185 20.74 9.09 22.57
C ALA A 185 21.89 8.73 21.60
N GLY A 186 23.13 9.10 21.95
CA GLY A 186 24.33 8.83 21.15
C GLY A 186 24.42 9.57 19.81
N LYS A 187 23.50 10.51 19.52
CA LYS A 187 23.43 11.20 18.21
C LYS A 187 23.41 12.71 18.31
N HIS A 188 22.93 13.27 19.41
CA HIS A 188 22.78 14.71 19.56
C HIS A 188 23.68 15.20 20.69
N ALA A 189 24.56 16.15 20.44
CA ALA A 189 25.43 16.75 21.44
C ALA A 189 24.96 18.19 21.73
N VAL A 190 24.80 18.52 23.01
CA VAL A 190 24.43 19.86 23.47
C VAL A 190 25.51 20.38 24.40
N SER A 191 26.01 21.60 24.17
CA SER A 191 27.02 22.20 25.04
C SER A 191 26.46 22.44 26.45
N ILE A 192 27.20 21.99 27.46
CA ILE A 192 26.85 22.15 28.87
C ILE A 192 26.90 23.63 29.28
N GLU A 193 27.78 24.42 28.67
CA GLU A 193 27.90 25.85 28.94
C GLU A 193 26.66 26.62 28.46
N ILE A 194 26.13 26.23 27.30
CA ILE A 194 24.88 26.80 26.76
C ILE A 194 23.69 26.40 27.64
N LEU A 195 23.67 25.16 28.14
CA LEU A 195 22.62 24.69 29.05
C LEU A 195 22.64 25.42 30.39
N LYS A 196 23.82 25.66 30.97
CA LYS A 196 23.97 26.42 32.22
C LYS A 196 23.43 27.83 32.08
N LYS A 197 23.88 28.54 31.03
CA LYS A 197 23.42 29.89 30.74
C LYS A 197 21.90 29.95 30.56
N TYR A 198 21.32 28.98 29.85
CA TYR A 198 19.88 28.91 29.65
C TYR A 198 19.12 28.72 30.97
N LEU A 199 19.61 27.89 31.88
CA LEU A 199 18.96 27.66 33.17
C LEU A 199 19.10 28.86 34.12
N GLU A 200 20.26 29.54 34.10
CA GLU A 200 20.49 30.80 34.82
C GLU A 200 19.55 31.91 34.31
N ASP A 201 19.39 32.04 32.99
CA ASP A 201 18.52 33.04 32.36
C ASP A 201 17.02 32.80 32.64
N ASN A 202 16.64 31.59 33.05
CA ASN A 202 15.24 31.20 33.27
C ASN A 202 14.89 30.91 34.75
N ASN A 203 15.77 31.23 35.72
CA ASN A 203 15.58 30.97 37.16
C ASN A 203 15.22 29.50 37.48
N GLU A 204 15.75 28.55 36.69
CA GLU A 204 15.58 27.11 36.93
C GLU A 204 16.79 26.48 37.67
N LEU A 205 17.73 27.32 38.12
CA LEU A 205 18.89 26.99 38.95
C LEU A 205 19.14 28.07 40.01
#